data_AF-A0A4Q4SYW3-F1
#
_entry.id   AF-A0A4Q4SYW3-F1
#
_cell.length_a   1.000
_cell.length_b   1.000
_cell.length_c   1.000
_cell.angle_alpha   90.00
_cell.angle_beta   90.00
_cell.angle_gamma   90.00
#
_symmetry.space_group_name_H-M   'P 1'
#
loop_
_entity.id
_entity.type
_entity.pdbx_description
1 polymer ?
#
loop_
_entity_poly.entity_id
_entity_poly.type
_entity_poly.pdbx_seq_one_letter_code
_entity_poly.pdbx_strand_id
1 'polypeptide(L)'
;MSDDPIPKDVILKDRFSYPNWFLSLRFNALSRGIWHLIDPDAPDVKRSTGPRKLPSLEEYTAESNTQLKKQHTQVLIQWQNSHLNVEQRGPTPEAPKELQAADLKEQYKTDLKRLKGNIRKKVREAFKINAKYTNIQT
;
A
#
# COMPACT_ATOMS: atom_id res chain seq x y z
N MET A 1 -38.67 9.50 -22.39
CA MET A 1 -37.74 9.75 -21.28
C MET A 1 -37.14 8.41 -20.90
N SER A 2 -35.87 8.18 -21.24
CA SER A 2 -35.13 6.97 -20.85
C SER A 2 -34.18 7.39 -19.73
N ASP A 3 -34.52 7.04 -18.49
CA ASP A 3 -33.59 7.09 -17.38
C ASP A 3 -32.63 5.91 -17.51
N ASP A 4 -31.54 6.09 -18.26
CA ASP A 4 -30.50 5.07 -18.32
C ASP A 4 -29.69 5.12 -17.00
N PRO A 5 -29.70 4.03 -16.20
CA PRO A 5 -29.00 4.02 -14.93
C PRO A 5 -27.49 4.03 -15.19
N ILE A 6 -26.80 5.04 -14.65
CA ILE A 6 -25.34 5.11 -14.66
C ILE A 6 -24.79 3.79 -14.07
N PRO A 7 -24.01 3.01 -14.84
CA PRO A 7 -23.56 1.70 -14.38
C PRO A 7 -22.61 1.88 -13.20
N LYS A 8 -23.01 1.33 -12.06
CA LYS A 8 -22.36 1.52 -10.75
C LYS A 8 -21.06 0.73 -10.58
N ASP A 9 -20.80 -0.27 -11.42
CA ASP A 9 -19.60 -1.09 -11.39
C ASP A 9 -19.14 -1.37 -12.82
N VAL A 10 -18.00 -0.78 -13.23
CA VAL A 10 -17.43 -0.99 -14.57
C VAL A 10 -16.43 -2.15 -14.50
N ILE A 11 -16.92 -3.36 -14.76
CA ILE A 11 -16.08 -4.55 -14.92
C ILE A 11 -15.41 -4.50 -16.30
N LEU A 12 -14.08 -4.66 -16.36
CA LEU A 12 -13.31 -4.61 -17.61
C LEU A 12 -13.75 -5.61 -18.69
N LYS A 13 -14.52 -6.64 -18.29
CA LYS A 13 -15.04 -7.70 -19.15
C LYS A 13 -16.22 -7.27 -20.03
N ASP A 14 -16.97 -6.22 -19.67
CA ASP A 14 -18.33 -6.04 -20.20
C ASP A 14 -18.48 -4.96 -21.28
N ARG A 15 -17.39 -4.45 -21.86
CA ARG A 15 -17.49 -3.41 -22.87
C ARG A 15 -16.64 -3.69 -24.10
N PHE A 16 -17.31 -4.18 -25.14
CA PHE A 16 -16.96 -4.02 -26.55
C PHE A 16 -16.52 -2.58 -26.93
N SER A 17 -16.76 -1.58 -26.08
CA SER A 17 -16.43 -0.16 -26.25
C SER A 17 -15.03 0.26 -25.75
N TYR A 18 -14.22 -0.65 -25.19
CA TYR A 18 -12.89 -0.33 -24.65
C TYR A 18 -11.68 -0.95 -25.41
N PRO A 19 -11.70 -1.10 -26.75
CA PRO A 19 -10.65 -1.81 -27.47
C PRO A 19 -9.27 -1.14 -27.33
N ASN A 20 -9.19 0.19 -27.39
CA ASN A 20 -7.91 0.87 -27.52
C ASN A 20 -7.05 0.83 -26.24
N TRP A 21 -7.66 0.94 -25.06
CA TRP A 21 -6.88 0.92 -23.80
C TRP A 21 -6.39 -0.50 -23.49
N PHE A 22 -7.22 -1.52 -23.70
CA PHE A 22 -6.86 -2.92 -23.43
C PHE A 22 -5.79 -3.41 -24.40
N LEU A 23 -5.93 -3.08 -25.69
CA LEU A 23 -4.90 -3.36 -26.69
C LEU A 23 -3.58 -2.64 -26.36
N SER A 24 -3.65 -1.37 -25.95
CA SER A 24 -2.46 -0.61 -25.52
C SER A 24 -1.81 -1.22 -24.27
N LEU A 25 -2.59 -1.64 -23.28
CA LEU A 25 -2.09 -2.31 -22.08
C LEU A 25 -1.38 -3.62 -22.47
N ARG A 26 -2.05 -4.45 -23.27
CA ARG A 26 -1.52 -5.74 -23.73
C ARG A 26 -0.22 -5.57 -24.51
N PHE A 27 -0.16 -4.64 -25.46
CA PHE A 27 1.06 -4.36 -26.23
C PHE A 27 2.20 -3.88 -25.33
N ASN A 28 1.95 -2.92 -24.44
CA ASN A 28 2.97 -2.38 -23.54
C ASN A 28 3.45 -3.41 -22.50
N ALA A 29 2.56 -4.29 -22.04
CA ALA A 29 2.90 -5.34 -21.09
C ALA A 29 3.66 -6.49 -21.75
N LEU A 30 3.31 -6.86 -22.98
CA LEU A 30 4.05 -7.84 -23.77
C LEU A 30 5.45 -7.35 -24.13
N SER A 31 5.60 -6.09 -24.56
CA SER A 31 6.92 -5.53 -24.89
C SER A 31 7.85 -5.44 -23.67
N ARG A 32 7.29 -5.29 -22.47
CA ARG A 32 8.03 -5.31 -21.20
C ARG A 32 8.16 -6.70 -20.59
N GLY A 33 7.60 -7.73 -21.22
CA GLY A 33 7.63 -9.11 -20.72
C GLY A 33 6.82 -9.35 -19.44
N ILE A 34 5.97 -8.41 -19.01
CA ILE A 34 5.24 -8.47 -17.73
C ILE A 34 3.80 -8.95 -17.86
N TRP A 35 3.36 -9.33 -19.07
CA TRP A 35 1.96 -9.73 -19.30
C TRP A 35 1.52 -10.91 -18.41
N HIS A 36 2.42 -11.84 -18.12
CA HIS A 36 2.17 -12.99 -17.25
C HIS A 36 1.88 -12.62 -15.78
N LEU A 37 2.16 -11.38 -15.36
CA LEU A 37 1.89 -10.86 -14.02
C LEU A 37 0.55 -10.12 -13.92
N ILE A 38 -0.14 -9.93 -15.06
CA ILE A 38 -1.39 -9.19 -15.15
C ILE A 38 -2.49 -10.22 -15.36
N ASP A 39 -3.39 -10.33 -14.39
CA ASP A 39 -4.65 -11.06 -14.54
C ASP A 39 -5.72 -10.07 -15.03
N PRO A 40 -6.05 -10.04 -16.33
CA PRO A 40 -7.06 -9.15 -16.87
C PRO A 40 -8.47 -9.54 -16.42
N ASP A 41 -8.64 -10.76 -15.90
CA ASP A 41 -9.91 -11.33 -15.49
C ASP A 41 -10.14 -11.26 -13.99
N ALA A 42 -9.16 -10.74 -13.24
CA ALA A 42 -9.22 -10.56 -11.80
C ALA A 42 -10.44 -9.72 -11.41
N PRO A 43 -11.10 -10.06 -10.29
CA PRO A 43 -12.18 -9.23 -9.76
C PRO A 43 -11.64 -7.83 -9.45
N ASP A 44 -12.46 -6.81 -9.72
CA ASP A 44 -12.09 -5.45 -9.38
C ASP A 44 -11.74 -5.39 -7.89
N VAL A 45 -10.51 -4.98 -7.60
CA VAL A 45 -10.11 -4.69 -6.23
C VAL A 45 -11.07 -3.60 -5.76
N LYS A 46 -11.89 -3.92 -4.75
CA LYS A 46 -12.71 -2.92 -4.03
C LYS A 46 -11.75 -1.89 -3.45
N ARG A 47 -11.42 -0.88 -4.26
CA ARG A 47 -10.66 0.28 -3.80
C ARG A 47 -11.51 0.87 -2.71
N SER A 48 -10.94 1.09 -1.53
CA SER A 48 -11.65 1.80 -0.47
C SER A 48 -12.04 3.17 -1.03
N THR A 49 -13.28 3.33 -1.46
CA THR A 49 -13.86 4.58 -1.95
C THR A 49 -14.16 5.54 -0.81
N GLY A 50 -14.05 5.07 0.43
CA GLY A 50 -14.08 5.91 1.61
C GLY A 50 -12.86 6.84 1.71
N PRO A 51 -13.00 7.97 2.42
CA PRO A 51 -11.85 8.79 2.78
C PRO A 51 -10.80 7.88 3.43
N ARG A 52 -9.56 7.94 2.94
CA ARG A 52 -8.45 7.24 3.61
C ARG A 52 -8.39 7.72 5.06
N LYS A 53 -8.85 6.86 5.97
CA LYS A 53 -8.78 7.12 7.39
C LYS A 53 -7.30 7.19 7.74
N LEU A 54 -6.89 8.34 8.28
CA LEU A 54 -5.56 8.44 8.85
C LEU A 54 -5.56 7.60 10.12
N PRO A 55 -4.51 6.80 10.37
CA PRO A 55 -4.42 5.99 11.58
C PRO A 55 -4.55 6.92 12.78
N SER A 56 -5.27 6.49 13.83
CA SER A 56 -5.33 7.25 15.08
C SER A 56 -3.97 7.20 15.79
N LEU A 57 -3.75 8.09 16.78
CA LEU A 57 -2.52 8.04 17.58
C LEU A 57 -2.39 6.70 18.33
N GLU A 58 -3.51 6.13 18.76
CA GLU A 58 -3.56 4.81 19.45
C GLU A 58 -3.29 3.66 18.48
N GLU A 59 -3.82 3.71 17.26
CA GLU A 59 -3.51 2.73 16.21
C GLU A 59 -2.03 2.80 15.84
N TYR A 60 -1.47 4.01 15.71
CA TYR A 60 -0.05 4.23 15.44
C TYR A 60 0.88 3.73 16.56
N THR A 61 0.49 3.92 17.83
CA THR A 61 1.27 3.41 18.97
C THR A 61 1.21 1.90 19.06
N ALA A 62 0.04 1.30 18.83
CA ALA A 62 -0.13 -0.15 18.79
C ALA A 62 0.69 -0.77 17.65
N GLU A 63 0.70 -0.17 16.47
CA GLU A 63 1.54 -0.59 15.34
C GLU A 63 3.03 -0.47 15.66
N SER A 64 3.46 0.64 16.27
CA SER A 64 4.86 0.85 16.67
C SER A 64 5.31 -0.18 17.70
N ASN A 65 4.48 -0.46 18.71
CA ASN A 65 4.77 -1.46 19.75
C ASN A 65 4.77 -2.89 19.19
N THR A 66 3.85 -3.22 18.28
CA THR A 66 3.87 -4.53 17.60
C THR A 66 5.10 -4.69 16.72
N GLN A 67 5.56 -3.64 16.05
CA GLN A 67 6.80 -3.67 15.28
C GLN A 67 8.04 -3.86 16.16
N LEU A 68 8.12 -3.15 17.29
CA LEU A 68 9.18 -3.36 18.29
C LEU A 68 9.20 -4.80 18.82
N LYS A 69 8.03 -5.36 19.14
CA LYS A 69 7.92 -6.77 19.57
C LYS A 69 8.42 -7.73 18.49
N LYS A 70 8.03 -7.52 17.22
CA LYS A 70 8.49 -8.34 16.09
C LYS A 70 10.01 -8.28 15.92
N GLN A 71 10.59 -7.08 15.98
CA GLN A 71 12.04 -6.91 15.90
C GLN A 71 12.75 -7.62 17.05
N HIS A 72 12.25 -7.46 18.27
CA HIS A 72 12.78 -8.17 19.43
C HIS A 72 12.70 -9.69 19.27
N THR A 73 11.58 -10.23 18.78
CA THR A 73 11.46 -11.66 18.49
C THR A 73 12.48 -12.12 17.45
N GLN A 74 12.72 -11.34 16.40
CA GLN A 74 13.76 -11.65 15.40
C GLN A 74 15.16 -11.66 16.02
N VAL A 75 15.47 -10.66 16.86
CA VAL A 75 16.75 -10.59 17.57
C VAL A 75 16.91 -11.76 18.53
N LEU A 76 15.85 -12.15 19.25
CA LEU A 76 15.86 -13.34 20.10
C LEU A 76 16.11 -14.62 19.32
N ILE A 77 15.48 -14.80 18.16
CA ILE A 77 15.71 -15.95 17.29
C ILE A 77 17.17 -15.97 16.81
N GLN A 78 17.71 -14.83 16.39
CA GLN A 78 19.10 -14.72 15.98
C GLN A 78 20.06 -15.03 17.13
N TRP A 79 19.80 -14.50 18.32
CA TRP A 79 20.56 -14.81 19.53
C TRP A 79 20.51 -16.32 19.84
N GLN A 80 19.32 -16.91 19.76
CA GLN A 80 19.11 -18.34 19.98
C GLN A 80 19.78 -19.21 18.91
N ASN A 81 20.08 -18.67 17.73
CA ASN A 81 20.75 -19.40 16.66
C ASN A 81 22.25 -19.08 16.56
N SER A 82 22.75 -18.10 17.32
CA SER A 82 24.11 -17.58 17.16
C SER A 82 25.20 -18.60 17.50
N HIS A 83 24.98 -19.47 18.50
CA HIS A 83 25.97 -20.45 18.95
C HIS A 83 25.29 -21.75 19.38
N LEU A 84 25.87 -22.90 19.02
CA LEU A 84 25.43 -24.23 19.46
C LEU A 84 25.64 -24.45 20.96
N ASN A 85 26.62 -23.76 21.55
CA ASN A 85 26.97 -23.88 22.96
C ASN A 85 26.37 -22.70 23.75
N VAL A 86 25.59 -22.99 24.79
CA VAL A 86 24.81 -21.99 25.55
C VAL A 86 25.72 -21.02 26.30
N GLU A 87 26.89 -21.47 26.74
CA GLU A 87 27.87 -20.66 27.49
C GLU A 87 28.59 -19.62 26.62
N GLN A 88 28.59 -19.79 25.29
CA GLN A 88 29.15 -18.83 24.34
C GLN A 88 28.14 -17.77 23.90
N ARG A 89 26.85 -17.96 24.24
CA ARG A 89 25.84 -16.93 24.01
C ARG A 89 26.03 -15.84 25.05
N GLY A 90 26.24 -14.61 24.56
CA GLY A 90 26.19 -13.42 25.40
C GLY A 90 24.83 -13.25 26.08
N PRO A 91 24.63 -12.16 26.86
CA PRO A 91 23.39 -11.95 27.60
C PRO A 91 22.16 -11.97 26.69
N THR A 92 21.05 -12.53 27.20
CA THR A 92 19.77 -12.57 26.50
C THR A 92 19.31 -11.15 26.18
N PRO A 93 18.85 -10.86 24.95
CA PRO A 93 18.24 -9.59 24.59
C PRO A 93 17.09 -9.24 25.54
N GLU A 94 17.09 -8.03 26.09
CA GLU A 94 16.02 -7.53 26.94
C GLU A 94 14.79 -7.11 26.11
N ALA A 95 13.61 -7.33 26.70
CA ALA A 95 12.36 -6.94 26.07
C ALA A 95 12.27 -5.42 25.90
N PRO A 96 11.88 -4.92 24.71
CA PRO A 96 11.76 -3.49 24.49
C PRO A 96 10.64 -2.92 25.35
N LYS A 97 10.90 -1.74 25.93
CA LYS A 97 9.90 -0.97 26.66
C LYS A 97 8.80 -0.51 25.70
N GLU A 98 7.55 -0.71 26.08
CA GLU A 98 6.41 -0.24 25.29
C GLU A 98 6.37 1.29 25.27
N LEU A 99 6.22 1.85 24.06
CA LEU A 99 6.11 3.28 23.83
C LEU A 99 4.69 3.75 24.16
N GLN A 100 4.59 4.90 24.80
CA GLN A 100 3.31 5.54 25.11
C GLN A 100 2.91 6.52 24.00
N ALA A 101 1.61 6.83 23.93
CA ALA A 101 1.07 7.81 22.98
C ALA A 101 1.71 9.19 23.12
N ALA A 102 2.12 9.57 24.33
CA ALA A 102 2.83 10.83 24.58
C ALA A 102 4.19 10.87 23.86
N ASP A 103 4.94 9.77 23.92
CA ASP A 103 6.29 9.66 23.34
C ASP A 103 6.26 9.74 21.81
N LEU A 104 5.22 9.16 21.20
CA LEU A 104 5.06 9.10 19.75
C LEU A 104 4.32 10.28 19.14
N LYS A 105 3.81 11.22 19.94
CA LYS A 105 2.94 12.31 19.47
C LYS A 105 3.58 13.19 18.40
N GLU A 106 4.83 13.60 18.60
CA GLU A 106 5.53 14.48 17.64
C GLU A 106 5.94 13.74 16.36
N GLN A 107 6.35 12.47 16.50
CA GLN A 107 6.67 11.62 15.35
C GLN A 107 5.41 11.36 14.51
N TYR A 108 4.30 11.01 15.16
CA TYR A 108 3.00 10.83 14.53
C TYR A 108 2.55 12.07 13.75
N LYS A 109 2.67 13.27 14.32
CA LYS A 109 2.34 14.52 13.60
C LYS A 109 3.19 14.70 12.34
N THR A 110 4.48 14.41 12.44
CA THR A 110 5.44 14.53 11.33
C THR A 110 5.10 13.55 10.21
N ASP A 111 4.84 12.30 10.58
CA ASP A 111 4.47 11.23 9.64
C ASP A 111 3.11 11.49 8.99
N LEU A 112 2.12 12.00 9.74
CA LEU A 112 0.85 12.44 9.18
C LEU A 112 1.03 13.56 8.15
N LYS A 113 1.89 14.54 8.43
CA LYS A 113 2.17 15.64 7.48
C LYS A 113 2.80 15.09 6.20
N ARG A 114 3.76 14.16 6.34
CA ARG A 114 4.41 13.47 5.21
C ARG A 114 3.41 12.63 4.41
N LEU A 115 2.56 11.87 5.08
CA LEU A 115 1.53 11.04 4.45
C LEU A 115 0.52 11.90 3.66
N LYS A 116 0.04 12.99 4.26
CA LYS A 116 -0.82 13.97 3.57
C LYS A 116 -0.13 14.56 2.33
N GLY A 117 1.16 14.90 2.44
CA GLY A 117 1.97 15.37 1.30
C GLY A 117 2.07 14.35 0.17
N ASN A 118 2.36 13.10 0.50
CA ASN A 118 2.45 11.99 -0.45
C ASN A 118 1.11 11.71 -1.15
N ILE A 119 -0.01 11.76 -0.41
CA ILE A 119 -1.35 11.61 -0.99
C ILE A 119 -1.62 12.72 -2.01
N ARG A 120 -1.35 13.99 -1.65
CA ARG A 120 -1.50 15.13 -2.58
C ARG A 120 -0.66 14.97 -3.83
N LYS A 121 0.59 14.50 -3.70
CA LYS A 121 1.47 14.25 -4.85
C LYS A 121 0.92 13.15 -5.75
N LYS A 122 0.49 12.02 -5.18
CA LYS A 122 -0.13 10.91 -5.94
C LYS A 122 -1.39 11.35 -6.69
N VAL A 123 -2.24 12.17 -6.07
CA VAL A 123 -3.43 12.72 -6.75
C VAL A 123 -3.05 13.62 -7.93
N ARG A 124 -2.05 14.51 -7.75
CA ARG A 124 -1.54 15.35 -8.85
C ARG A 124 -0.95 14.52 -9.99
N GLU A 125 -0.19 13.48 -9.67
CA GLU A 125 0.39 12.58 -10.69
C GLU A 125 -0.70 11.81 -11.44
N ALA A 126 -1.69 11.27 -10.73
CA ALA A 126 -2.85 10.63 -11.35
C ALA A 126 -3.60 11.60 -12.29
N PHE A 127 -3.79 12.86 -11.88
CA PHE A 127 -4.43 13.88 -12.71
C PHE A 127 -3.59 14.21 -13.96
N LYS A 128 -2.27 14.34 -13.82
CA LYS A 128 -1.36 14.55 -14.97
C LYS A 128 -1.40 13.40 -15.96
N ILE A 129 -1.47 12.16 -15.47
CA ILE A 129 -1.59 10.97 -16.31
C ILE A 129 -2.93 11.02 -17.05
N ASN A 130 -4.04 11.28 -16.35
CA ASN A 130 -5.36 11.36 -16.96
C ASN A 130 -5.44 12.45 -18.05
N ALA A 131 -4.92 13.65 -17.76
CA ALA A 131 -4.87 14.77 -18.72
C ALA A 131 -4.03 14.46 -19.97
N LYS A 132 -2.94 13.70 -19.83
CA LYS A 132 -2.14 13.25 -20.98
C LYS A 132 -2.91 12.26 -21.85
N TYR A 133 -3.64 11.33 -21.26
CA TYR A 133 -4.43 10.35 -22.01
C TYR A 133 -5.61 10.99 -22.74
N THR A 134 -6.28 11.99 -22.15
CA THR A 134 -7.37 12.73 -22.83
C THR A 134 -6.86 13.53 -24.04
N ASN A 135 -5.67 14.11 -23.97
CA ASN A 135 -5.09 14.89 -25.08
C ASN A 135 -4.54 14.03 -26.24
N ILE A 136 -4.39 12.72 -26.06
CA ILE A 136 -3.93 11.80 -27.11
C ILE A 136 -5.14 11.19 -27.87
N GLN A 137 -6.35 11.32 -27.33
CA GLN A 137 -7.59 10.79 -27.93
C GLN A 137 -8.38 11.81 -28.77
N THR A 138 -7.92 13.07 -28.84
CA THR A 138 -8.39 14.10 -29.79
C THR A 138 -7.42 14.23 -30.95
#